data_AF-A0A3Q0FCA6-F1
#
_entry.id   AF-A0A3Q0FCA6-F1
#
_cell.length_a   1.000
_cell.length_b   1.000
_cell.length_c   1.000
_cell.angle_alpha   90.00
_cell.angle_beta   90.00
_cell.angle_gamma   90.00
#
_symmetry.space_group_name_H-M   'P 1'
#
loop_
_entity.id
_entity.type
_entity.pdbx_description
1 polymer ?
#
loop_
_entity_poly.entity_id
_entity_poly.type
_entity_poly.pdbx_seq_one_letter_code
_entity_poly.pdbx_strand_id
1 'polypeptide(L)'
;MRSFVNKLDKSPDCSLAHSAGQGEVQISSSITLKNEDEMVRAITSYTVEANVVDTWIKFLESTWVFQTSLTKRKDEQVNAELERYGYHFVNLVVHLLHYYKEKLHSSVTQIRILVESLRFRPGLAMSSMANNVGLKLAKPTKKLEEEYLDIESKFLAILNVVDTMNKQFHIQKEGIFRKDSDKVTQLFDDIEKIKEEFESIERPKLELEIPTERSETPSSIIISRTPSPPSAKKHKQDGMKHSFSLPGRSQIEIELDKLSEDDSSEEISDWEFDALDNDRHSRR
;
A
#
# COMPACT_ATOMS: atom_id res chain seq x y z
N MET A 1 -68.37 18.81 122.38
CA MET A 1 -68.36 18.83 120.89
C MET A 1 -66.89 18.93 120.49
N ARG A 2 -66.24 18.01 119.74
CA ARG A 2 -66.45 17.64 118.31
C ARG A 2 -66.54 18.88 117.42
N SER A 3 -65.85 19.06 116.29
CA SER A 3 -64.88 18.24 115.51
C SER A 3 -64.20 19.22 114.51
N PHE A 4 -62.88 19.41 114.44
CA PHE A 4 -61.85 18.63 113.69
C PHE A 4 -61.75 18.94 112.17
N VAL A 5 -60.49 18.98 111.67
CA VAL A 5 -60.00 18.93 110.26
C VAL A 5 -59.79 20.25 109.49
N ASN A 6 -58.54 20.73 109.56
CA ASN A 6 -57.63 21.13 108.48
C ASN A 6 -58.17 21.52 107.09
N LYS A 7 -57.60 22.59 106.53
CA LYS A 7 -57.49 22.77 105.07
C LYS A 7 -56.03 23.08 104.70
N LEU A 8 -55.52 22.36 103.70
CA LEU A 8 -54.09 22.29 103.39
C LEU A 8 -53.54 23.56 102.73
N ASP A 9 -52.25 23.77 103.01
CA ASP A 9 -51.32 24.55 102.20
C ASP A 9 -51.30 24.11 100.73
N LYS A 10 -51.11 25.06 99.81
CA LYS A 10 -51.02 24.79 98.37
C LYS A 10 -50.22 25.86 97.64
N SER A 11 -48.90 25.74 97.71
CA SER A 11 -47.97 26.48 96.88
C SER A 11 -48.22 26.21 95.38
N PRO A 12 -48.29 27.24 94.52
CA PRO A 12 -48.37 27.06 93.07
C PRO A 12 -46.98 26.86 92.42
N ASP A 13 -46.96 25.97 91.44
CA ASP A 13 -46.04 25.93 90.29
C ASP A 13 -44.52 25.78 90.50
N CYS A 14 -44.10 24.55 90.80
CA CYS A 14 -42.80 24.01 90.34
C CYS A 14 -42.91 23.12 89.07
N SER A 15 -44.13 22.82 88.60
CA SER A 15 -44.34 21.87 87.48
C SER A 15 -44.00 22.42 86.10
N LEU A 16 -43.91 23.74 85.91
CA LEU A 16 -43.64 24.34 84.60
C LEU A 16 -42.16 24.19 84.18
N ALA A 17 -41.22 24.27 85.14
CA ALA A 17 -39.78 24.19 84.87
C ALA A 17 -39.33 22.77 84.49
N HIS A 18 -39.90 21.73 85.13
CA HIS A 18 -39.60 20.34 84.79
C HIS A 18 -40.07 19.96 83.37
N SER A 19 -41.22 20.45 82.93
CA SER A 19 -41.76 20.16 81.60
C SER A 19 -40.88 20.71 80.47
N ALA A 20 -40.38 21.95 80.63
CA ALA A 20 -39.52 22.60 79.63
C ALA A 20 -38.19 21.85 79.44
N GLY A 21 -37.45 21.58 80.53
CA GLY A 21 -36.17 20.87 80.45
C GLY A 21 -36.31 19.42 79.94
N GLN A 22 -37.43 18.76 80.23
CA GLN A 22 -37.70 17.40 79.75
C GLN A 22 -38.06 17.35 78.25
N GLY A 23 -38.58 18.46 77.69
CA GLY A 23 -38.74 18.66 76.25
C GLY A 23 -37.42 18.92 75.54
N GLU A 24 -36.58 19.81 76.06
CA GLU A 24 -35.28 20.14 75.45
C GLU A 24 -34.33 18.93 75.39
N VAL A 25 -34.32 18.09 76.43
CA VAL A 25 -33.53 16.84 76.46
C VAL A 25 -34.04 15.82 75.44
N GLN A 26 -35.36 15.68 75.27
CA GLN A 26 -35.93 14.81 74.23
C GLN A 26 -35.65 15.31 72.81
N ILE A 27 -35.74 16.62 72.57
CA ILE A 27 -35.41 17.24 71.29
C ILE A 27 -33.92 17.02 70.97
N SER A 28 -33.03 17.28 71.93
CA SER A 28 -31.59 17.10 71.76
C SER A 28 -31.22 15.64 71.43
N SER A 29 -31.80 14.67 72.16
CA SER A 29 -31.60 13.23 71.91
C SER A 29 -32.15 12.78 70.55
N SER A 30 -33.28 13.37 70.11
CA SER A 30 -33.86 13.08 68.79
C SER A 30 -33.00 13.63 67.65
N ILE A 31 -32.37 14.79 67.85
CA ILE A 31 -31.45 15.41 66.89
C ILE A 31 -30.16 14.59 66.77
N THR A 32 -29.58 14.11 67.88
CA THR A 32 -28.37 13.28 67.85
C THR A 32 -28.62 11.95 67.15
N LEU A 33 -29.71 11.25 67.47
CA LEU A 33 -30.07 9.99 66.82
C LEU A 33 -30.33 10.15 65.31
N LYS A 34 -30.96 11.25 64.90
CA LYS A 34 -31.17 11.57 63.48
C LYS A 34 -29.84 11.80 62.75
N ASN A 35 -28.92 12.54 63.36
CA ASN A 35 -27.59 12.80 62.79
C ASN A 35 -26.75 11.51 62.69
N GLU A 36 -26.85 10.62 63.67
CA GLU A 36 -26.20 9.30 63.64
C GLU A 36 -26.77 8.41 62.50
N ASP A 37 -28.08 8.37 62.31
CA ASP A 37 -28.71 7.64 61.19
C ASP A 37 -28.32 8.23 59.83
N GLU A 38 -28.25 9.56 59.70
CA GLU A 38 -27.76 10.24 58.49
C GLU A 38 -26.29 9.90 58.20
N MET A 39 -25.42 9.82 59.23
CA MET A 39 -24.03 9.37 59.06
C MET A 39 -23.94 7.89 58.66
N VAL A 40 -24.70 6.99 59.27
CA VAL A 40 -24.74 5.56 58.91
C VAL A 40 -25.21 5.39 57.45
N ARG A 41 -26.20 6.19 57.03
CA ARG A 41 -26.70 6.24 55.65
C ARG A 41 -25.65 6.77 54.66
N ALA A 42 -24.87 7.78 55.04
CA ALA A 42 -23.76 8.27 54.22
C ALA A 42 -22.64 7.22 54.09
N ILE A 43 -22.23 6.57 55.20
CA ILE A 43 -21.22 5.50 55.19
C ILE A 43 -21.64 4.33 54.31
N THR A 44 -22.91 3.92 54.38
CA THR A 44 -23.43 2.85 53.52
C THR A 44 -23.51 3.26 52.06
N SER A 45 -23.90 4.50 51.73
CA SER A 45 -23.84 5.05 50.36
C SER A 45 -22.41 5.00 49.81
N TYR A 46 -21.44 5.59 50.52
CA TYR A 46 -20.04 5.61 50.10
C TYR A 46 -19.41 4.22 49.98
N THR A 47 -19.83 3.25 50.80
CA THR A 47 -19.38 1.86 50.66
C THR A 47 -19.91 1.21 49.37
N VAL A 48 -21.18 1.47 49.01
CA VAL A 48 -21.75 1.00 47.73
C VAL A 48 -21.09 1.70 46.55
N GLU A 49 -20.90 3.01 46.62
CA GLU A 49 -20.21 3.80 45.58
C GLU A 49 -18.76 3.32 45.38
N ALA A 50 -18.02 3.05 46.46
CA ALA A 50 -16.67 2.51 46.39
C ALA A 50 -16.62 1.12 45.71
N ASN A 51 -17.58 0.24 45.99
CA ASN A 51 -17.69 -1.06 45.31
C ASN A 51 -18.00 -0.91 43.81
N VAL A 52 -18.82 0.08 43.43
CA VAL A 52 -19.09 0.40 42.02
C VAL A 52 -17.81 0.90 41.34
N VAL A 53 -17.05 1.81 41.98
CA VAL A 53 -15.77 2.30 41.45
C VAL A 53 -14.73 1.19 41.30
N ASP A 54 -14.57 0.32 42.30
CA ASP A 54 -13.70 -0.87 42.24
C ASP A 54 -14.10 -1.81 41.08
N THR A 55 -15.39 -2.01 40.85
CA THR A 55 -15.90 -2.79 39.72
C THR A 55 -15.53 -2.14 38.37
N TRP A 56 -15.66 -0.82 38.25
CA TRP A 56 -15.25 -0.09 37.04
C TRP A 56 -13.74 -0.11 36.81
N ILE A 57 -12.92 0.01 37.85
CA ILE A 57 -11.45 -0.11 37.75
C ILE A 57 -11.08 -1.49 37.19
N LYS A 58 -11.59 -2.57 37.79
CA LYS A 58 -11.34 -3.95 37.34
C LYS A 58 -11.81 -4.21 35.91
N PHE A 59 -12.94 -3.61 35.52
CA PHE A 59 -13.43 -3.66 34.14
C PHE A 59 -12.44 -2.98 33.19
N LEU A 60 -12.04 -1.73 33.47
CA LEU A 60 -11.12 -0.96 32.63
C LEU A 60 -9.74 -1.63 32.51
N GLU A 61 -9.19 -2.16 33.60
CA GLU A 61 -7.94 -2.93 33.58
C GLU A 61 -8.07 -4.18 32.69
N SER A 62 -9.17 -4.92 32.82
CA SER A 62 -9.45 -6.11 32.00
C SER A 62 -9.61 -5.76 30.53
N THR A 63 -10.33 -4.68 30.21
CA THR A 63 -10.51 -4.17 28.85
C THR A 63 -9.19 -3.68 28.25
N TRP A 64 -8.34 -3.00 29.02
CA TRP A 64 -7.01 -2.56 28.57
C TRP A 64 -6.10 -3.73 28.21
N VAL A 65 -6.04 -4.75 29.07
CA VAL A 65 -5.28 -5.99 28.80
C VAL A 65 -5.84 -6.71 27.58
N PHE A 66 -7.17 -6.82 27.46
CA PHE A 66 -7.81 -7.43 26.30
C PHE A 66 -7.47 -6.69 24.99
N GLN A 67 -7.67 -5.38 24.93
CA GLN A 67 -7.36 -4.55 23.76
C GLN A 67 -5.89 -4.65 23.37
N THR A 68 -4.97 -4.51 24.33
CA THR A 68 -3.53 -4.64 24.10
C THR A 68 -3.18 -6.02 23.53
N SER A 69 -3.77 -7.09 24.07
CA SER A 69 -3.57 -8.45 23.55
C SER A 69 -4.15 -8.65 22.14
N LEU A 70 -5.25 -7.95 21.82
CA LEU A 70 -5.92 -8.03 20.53
C LEU A 70 -5.11 -7.31 19.44
N THR A 71 -4.61 -6.11 19.74
CA THR A 71 -3.69 -5.36 18.85
C THR A 71 -2.44 -6.18 18.60
N LYS A 72 -1.74 -6.63 19.65
CA LYS A 72 -0.55 -7.47 19.53
C LYS A 72 -0.77 -8.70 18.65
N ARG A 73 -1.88 -9.44 18.85
CA ARG A 73 -2.20 -10.63 18.05
C ARG A 73 -2.45 -10.30 16.58
N LYS A 74 -3.09 -9.15 16.29
CA LYS A 74 -3.30 -8.69 14.91
C LYS A 74 -1.98 -8.30 14.26
N ASP A 75 -1.10 -7.59 14.97
CA ASP A 75 0.22 -7.21 14.47
C ASP A 75 1.10 -8.44 14.18
N GLU A 76 1.09 -9.43 15.08
CA GLU A 76 1.77 -10.73 14.90
C GLU A 76 1.23 -11.47 13.66
N GLN A 77 -0.10 -11.49 13.46
CA GLN A 77 -0.74 -12.12 12.30
C GLN A 77 -0.38 -11.40 10.99
N VAL A 78 -0.45 -10.07 10.96
CA VAL A 78 -0.10 -9.25 9.78
C VAL A 78 1.38 -9.43 9.43
N ASN A 79 2.27 -9.45 10.42
CA ASN A 79 3.69 -9.67 10.19
C ASN A 79 3.99 -11.09 9.66
N ALA A 80 3.31 -12.12 10.17
CA ALA A 80 3.47 -13.49 9.68
C ALA A 80 3.00 -13.67 8.22
N GLU A 81 1.87 -13.06 7.84
CA GLU A 81 1.45 -13.04 6.43
C GLU A 81 2.41 -12.21 5.56
N LEU A 82 2.90 -11.06 6.05
CA LEU A 82 3.88 -10.23 5.32
C LEU A 82 5.19 -10.99 5.05
N GLU A 83 5.72 -11.74 6.02
CA GLU A 83 6.88 -12.61 5.85
C GLU A 83 6.61 -13.71 4.79
N ARG A 84 5.44 -14.34 4.86
CA ARG A 84 5.01 -15.37 3.90
C ARG A 84 4.89 -14.82 2.47
N TYR A 85 4.27 -13.66 2.28
CA TYR A 85 4.21 -13.00 0.97
C TYR A 85 5.60 -12.53 0.50
N GLY A 86 6.47 -12.08 1.41
CA GLY A 86 7.88 -11.80 1.12
C GLY A 86 8.62 -13.01 0.56
N TYR A 87 8.43 -14.20 1.16
CA TYR A 87 8.99 -15.46 0.67
C TYR A 87 8.45 -15.85 -0.72
N HIS A 88 7.12 -15.75 -0.93
CA HIS A 88 6.51 -16.02 -2.24
C HIS A 88 7.02 -15.05 -3.33
N PHE A 89 7.16 -13.78 -3.02
CA PHE A 89 7.72 -12.76 -3.93
C PHE A 89 9.17 -13.06 -4.31
N VAL A 90 10.03 -13.37 -3.34
CA VAL A 90 11.43 -13.73 -3.60
C VAL A 90 11.52 -14.98 -4.49
N ASN A 91 10.72 -16.01 -4.24
CA ASN A 91 10.70 -17.20 -5.11
C ASN A 91 10.24 -16.89 -6.53
N LEU A 92 9.24 -16.01 -6.71
CA LEU A 92 8.82 -15.56 -8.04
C LEU A 92 9.94 -14.82 -8.79
N VAL A 93 10.65 -13.92 -8.09
CA VAL A 93 11.82 -13.21 -8.65
C VAL A 93 12.93 -14.21 -9.04
N VAL A 94 13.26 -15.18 -8.18
CA VAL A 94 14.24 -16.24 -8.48
C VAL A 94 13.84 -17.04 -9.72
N HIS A 95 12.57 -17.46 -9.83
CA HIS A 95 12.09 -18.23 -10.99
C HIS A 95 12.15 -17.39 -12.29
N LEU A 96 11.77 -16.13 -12.23
CA LEU A 96 11.75 -15.23 -13.39
C LEU A 96 13.17 -14.86 -13.85
N LEU A 97 14.08 -14.55 -12.93
CA LEU A 97 15.50 -14.31 -13.24
C LEU A 97 16.18 -15.56 -13.80
N HIS A 98 15.92 -16.74 -13.23
CA HIS A 98 16.43 -18.00 -13.80
C HIS A 98 15.90 -18.23 -15.22
N TYR A 99 14.62 -17.98 -15.48
CA TYR A 99 14.06 -18.09 -16.83
C TYR A 99 14.75 -17.12 -17.81
N TYR A 100 14.98 -15.87 -17.41
CA TYR A 100 15.68 -14.90 -18.24
C TYR A 100 17.15 -15.25 -18.46
N LYS A 101 17.87 -15.72 -17.44
CA LYS A 101 19.25 -16.23 -17.57
C LYS A 101 19.38 -17.28 -18.66
N GLU A 102 18.53 -18.32 -18.62
CA GLU A 102 18.54 -19.39 -19.63
C GLU A 102 18.16 -18.89 -21.04
N LYS A 103 17.22 -17.94 -21.12
CA LYS A 103 16.86 -17.29 -22.39
C LYS A 103 18.00 -16.46 -22.96
N LEU A 104 18.67 -15.64 -22.16
CA LEU A 104 19.80 -14.82 -22.56
C LEU A 104 20.98 -15.70 -23.02
N HIS A 105 21.30 -16.76 -22.29
CA HIS A 105 22.36 -17.72 -22.68
C HIS A 105 22.04 -18.42 -24.03
N SER A 106 20.77 -18.79 -24.24
CA SER A 106 20.30 -19.32 -25.54
C SER A 106 20.44 -18.30 -26.67
N SER A 107 20.06 -17.03 -26.42
CA SER A 107 20.22 -15.94 -27.38
C SER A 107 21.69 -15.65 -27.70
N VAL A 108 22.60 -15.61 -26.73
CA VAL A 108 24.06 -15.47 -26.97
C VAL A 108 24.58 -16.60 -27.86
N THR A 109 24.14 -17.84 -27.60
CA THR A 109 24.50 -19.01 -28.41
C THR A 109 24.01 -18.88 -29.86
N GLN A 110 22.75 -18.46 -30.05
CA GLN A 110 22.19 -18.19 -31.39
C GLN A 110 22.89 -17.04 -32.11
N ILE A 111 23.18 -15.95 -31.39
CA ILE A 111 23.91 -14.79 -31.90
C ILE A 111 25.30 -15.19 -32.40
N ARG A 112 26.06 -16.02 -31.66
CA ARG A 112 27.35 -16.55 -32.13
C ARG A 112 27.23 -17.30 -33.45
N ILE A 113 26.27 -18.23 -33.54
CA ILE A 113 26.03 -19.04 -34.75
C ILE A 113 25.65 -18.12 -35.94
N LEU A 114 24.79 -17.13 -35.72
CA LEU A 114 24.41 -16.15 -36.74
C LEU A 114 25.60 -15.30 -37.18
N VAL A 115 26.38 -14.77 -36.24
CA VAL A 115 27.61 -13.98 -36.49
C VAL A 115 28.62 -14.80 -37.31
N GLU A 116 28.86 -16.06 -36.97
CA GLU A 116 29.72 -16.97 -37.74
C GLU A 116 29.17 -17.23 -39.14
N SER A 117 27.87 -17.44 -39.28
CA SER A 117 27.22 -17.67 -40.59
C SER A 117 27.26 -16.42 -41.51
N LEU A 118 27.17 -15.22 -40.93
CA LEU A 118 27.28 -13.95 -41.64
C LEU A 118 28.74 -13.65 -42.05
N ARG A 119 29.72 -14.06 -41.23
CA ARG A 119 31.16 -14.04 -41.57
C ARG A 119 31.48 -15.02 -42.71
N PHE A 120 30.98 -16.25 -42.65
CA PHE A 120 31.14 -17.28 -43.69
C PHE A 120 30.14 -17.10 -44.84
N ARG A 121 30.22 -15.96 -45.57
CA ARG A 121 29.47 -15.75 -46.82
C ARG A 121 29.83 -16.88 -47.82
N PRO A 122 28.91 -17.80 -48.20
CA PRO A 122 29.27 -19.03 -48.93
C PRO A 122 29.79 -18.86 -50.37
N GLY A 123 29.91 -17.62 -50.87
CA GLY A 123 30.27 -17.29 -52.25
C GLY A 123 31.69 -16.75 -52.48
N LEU A 124 32.55 -16.69 -51.46
CA LEU A 124 33.87 -16.02 -51.57
C LEU A 124 35.09 -16.97 -51.67
N ALA A 125 34.90 -18.29 -51.50
CA ALA A 125 35.98 -19.27 -51.61
C ALA A 125 36.21 -19.81 -53.04
N MET A 126 35.19 -19.82 -53.90
CA MET A 126 35.28 -20.25 -55.30
C MET A 126 34.27 -19.51 -56.19
N SER A 127 34.75 -18.56 -56.99
CA SER A 127 34.37 -18.34 -58.41
C SER A 127 34.83 -16.96 -58.89
N SER A 128 36.11 -16.87 -59.26
CA SER A 128 36.52 -15.89 -60.27
C SER A 128 36.12 -16.44 -61.64
N MET A 129 34.87 -16.16 -62.07
CA MET A 129 34.42 -15.95 -63.46
C MET A 129 32.88 -15.86 -63.52
N ALA A 130 32.37 -15.20 -64.57
CA ALA A 130 30.97 -15.14 -65.03
C ALA A 130 29.96 -14.27 -64.22
N ASN A 131 29.50 -13.22 -64.91
CA ASN A 131 28.54 -12.21 -64.49
C ASN A 131 27.10 -12.72 -64.27
N ASN A 132 26.30 -11.89 -63.57
CA ASN A 132 24.83 -11.86 -63.61
C ASN A 132 24.03 -12.95 -62.87
N VAL A 133 24.23 -13.07 -61.54
CA VAL A 133 23.30 -13.77 -60.61
C VAL A 133 23.02 -12.97 -59.32
N GLY A 134 23.12 -11.63 -59.37
CA GLY A 134 23.11 -10.78 -58.17
C GLY A 134 21.82 -10.77 -57.33
N LEU A 135 20.67 -11.15 -57.91
CA LEU A 135 19.35 -11.01 -57.27
C LEU A 135 18.87 -12.25 -56.48
N LYS A 136 19.54 -13.40 -56.62
CA LYS A 136 19.09 -14.66 -55.96
C LYS A 136 19.85 -14.97 -54.66
N LEU A 137 21.10 -14.51 -54.54
CA LEU A 137 21.94 -14.71 -53.35
C LEU A 137 21.64 -13.71 -52.21
N ALA A 138 20.97 -12.59 -52.50
CA ALA A 138 20.62 -11.59 -51.48
C ALA A 138 19.48 -12.01 -50.53
N LYS A 139 18.66 -13.00 -50.91
CA LYS A 139 17.48 -13.42 -50.11
C LYS A 139 17.85 -14.18 -48.83
N PRO A 140 18.79 -15.16 -48.85
CA PRO A 140 19.23 -15.82 -47.62
C PRO A 140 19.93 -14.88 -46.64
N THR A 141 20.80 -13.99 -47.12
CA THR A 141 21.56 -13.05 -46.28
C THR A 141 20.64 -12.12 -45.51
N LYS A 142 19.67 -11.48 -46.19
CA LYS A 142 18.69 -10.59 -45.54
C LYS A 142 17.90 -11.28 -44.43
N LYS A 143 17.55 -12.56 -44.60
CA LYS A 143 16.86 -13.33 -43.56
C LYS A 143 17.74 -13.53 -42.31
N LEU A 144 19.04 -13.82 -42.49
CA LEU A 144 19.98 -14.00 -41.36
C LEU A 144 20.23 -12.67 -40.62
N GLU A 145 20.29 -11.55 -41.34
CA GLU A 145 20.41 -10.21 -40.73
C GLU A 145 19.14 -9.83 -39.94
N GLU A 146 17.95 -10.12 -40.49
CA GLU A 146 16.66 -9.91 -39.81
C GLU A 146 16.53 -10.78 -38.54
N GLU A 147 16.94 -12.06 -38.60
CA GLU A 147 16.95 -12.98 -37.47
C GLU A 147 17.95 -12.53 -36.38
N TYR A 148 19.12 -12.00 -36.75
CA TYR A 148 20.06 -11.38 -35.82
C TYR A 148 19.44 -10.17 -35.09
N LEU A 149 18.82 -9.24 -35.84
CA LEU A 149 18.22 -8.04 -35.27
C LEU A 149 17.03 -8.33 -34.35
N ASP A 150 16.21 -9.33 -34.69
CA ASP A 150 15.11 -9.79 -33.83
C ASP A 150 15.62 -10.35 -32.49
N ILE A 151 16.69 -11.16 -32.51
CA ILE A 151 17.29 -11.72 -31.29
C ILE A 151 18.03 -10.64 -30.49
N GLU A 152 18.76 -9.72 -31.14
CA GLU A 152 19.42 -8.56 -30.50
C GLU A 152 18.39 -7.68 -29.77
N SER A 153 17.28 -7.34 -30.45
CA SER A 153 16.17 -6.56 -29.88
C SER A 153 15.54 -7.26 -28.67
N LYS A 154 15.27 -8.57 -28.77
CA LYS A 154 14.74 -9.38 -27.66
C LYS A 154 15.71 -9.48 -26.48
N PHE A 155 17.00 -9.61 -26.75
CA PHE A 155 18.06 -9.68 -25.74
C PHE A 155 18.11 -8.38 -24.92
N LEU A 156 18.17 -7.23 -25.61
CA LEU A 156 18.15 -5.90 -24.98
C LEU A 156 16.84 -5.63 -24.21
N ALA A 157 15.69 -6.07 -24.75
CA ALA A 157 14.40 -5.93 -24.07
C ALA A 157 14.36 -6.74 -22.76
N ILE A 158 14.89 -7.97 -22.74
CA ILE A 158 15.00 -8.79 -21.53
C ILE A 158 15.95 -8.12 -20.51
N LEU A 159 17.12 -7.64 -20.94
CA LEU A 159 18.05 -6.95 -20.05
C LEU A 159 17.40 -5.73 -19.40
N ASN A 160 16.65 -4.90 -20.14
CA ASN A 160 15.93 -3.75 -19.58
C ASN A 160 14.87 -4.15 -18.53
N VAL A 161 14.21 -5.30 -18.70
CA VAL A 161 13.29 -5.85 -17.70
C VAL A 161 14.07 -6.30 -16.45
N VAL A 162 15.18 -7.02 -16.61
CA VAL A 162 16.06 -7.44 -15.49
C VAL A 162 16.59 -6.23 -14.73
N ASP A 163 17.03 -5.18 -15.43
CA ASP A 163 17.47 -3.90 -14.86
C ASP A 163 16.38 -3.23 -14.01
N THR A 164 15.15 -3.23 -14.53
CA THR A 164 13.99 -2.68 -13.83
C THR A 164 13.65 -3.51 -12.59
N MET A 165 13.69 -4.84 -12.70
CA MET A 165 13.55 -5.74 -11.54
C MET A 165 14.64 -5.51 -10.50
N ASN A 166 15.90 -5.34 -10.91
CA ASN A 166 17.04 -5.10 -10.03
C ASN A 166 16.84 -3.81 -9.20
N LYS A 167 16.45 -2.72 -9.88
CA LYS A 167 16.11 -1.45 -9.23
C LYS A 167 14.97 -1.63 -8.22
N GLN A 168 13.86 -2.26 -8.62
CA GLN A 168 12.69 -2.49 -7.73
C GLN A 168 12.99 -3.46 -6.57
N PHE A 169 13.94 -4.38 -6.73
CA PHE A 169 14.36 -5.29 -5.67
C PHE A 169 15.12 -4.53 -4.55
N HIS A 170 15.93 -3.53 -4.93
CA HIS A 170 16.82 -2.79 -4.02
C HIS A 170 16.25 -1.47 -3.47
N ILE A 171 15.20 -0.89 -4.09
CA ILE A 171 14.56 0.36 -3.64
C ILE A 171 14.01 0.32 -2.21
N GLN A 172 13.75 -0.88 -1.65
CA GLN A 172 12.82 -1.06 -0.53
C GLN A 172 13.38 -1.95 0.60
N LYS A 173 14.52 -1.55 1.19
CA LYS A 173 15.10 -2.22 2.37
C LYS A 173 14.52 -1.75 3.72
N GLU A 174 13.79 -0.64 3.74
CA GLU A 174 13.24 -0.07 4.98
C GLU A 174 11.77 -0.51 5.15
N GLY A 175 11.50 -1.26 6.22
CA GLY A 175 10.15 -1.69 6.63
C GLY A 175 9.56 -2.91 5.91
N ILE A 176 10.24 -3.53 4.93
CA ILE A 176 9.72 -4.72 4.24
C ILE A 176 10.58 -5.96 4.55
N PHE A 177 9.92 -7.04 4.95
CA PHE A 177 10.55 -8.33 5.19
C PHE A 177 10.91 -9.04 3.87
N ARG A 178 11.91 -8.50 3.16
CA ARG A 178 12.63 -9.22 2.10
C ARG A 178 13.86 -9.85 2.75
N LYS A 179 13.82 -11.15 2.99
CA LYS A 179 15.02 -11.90 3.39
C LYS A 179 16.08 -11.70 2.32
N ASP A 180 17.23 -11.12 2.69
CA ASP A 180 18.37 -10.98 1.79
C ASP A 180 18.66 -12.37 1.20
N SER A 181 18.53 -12.46 -0.12
CA SER A 181 18.50 -13.73 -0.83
C SER A 181 19.69 -13.76 -1.77
N ASP A 182 20.79 -14.33 -1.28
CA ASP A 182 22.06 -14.48 -2.01
C ASP A 182 21.85 -15.04 -3.43
N LYS A 183 20.84 -15.92 -3.60
CA LYS A 183 20.40 -16.48 -4.89
C LYS A 183 19.92 -15.44 -5.90
N VAL A 184 19.23 -14.38 -5.47
CA VAL A 184 18.76 -13.30 -6.34
C VAL A 184 19.94 -12.45 -6.79
N THR A 185 20.84 -12.10 -5.87
CA THR A 185 22.08 -11.39 -6.19
C THR A 185 22.94 -12.20 -7.17
N GLN A 186 23.16 -13.49 -6.88
CA GLN A 186 23.88 -14.41 -7.77
C GLN A 186 23.25 -14.51 -9.16
N LEU A 187 21.92 -14.49 -9.27
CA LEU A 187 21.24 -14.51 -10.57
C LEU A 187 21.39 -13.19 -11.33
N PHE A 188 21.46 -12.04 -10.65
CA PHE A 188 21.82 -10.78 -11.30
C PHE A 188 23.27 -10.78 -11.77
N ASP A 189 24.21 -11.25 -10.95
CA ASP A 189 25.64 -11.36 -11.30
C ASP A 189 25.87 -12.32 -12.50
N ASP A 190 25.16 -13.46 -12.51
CA ASP A 190 25.16 -14.41 -13.64
C ASP A 190 24.62 -13.78 -14.93
N ILE A 191 23.60 -12.92 -14.84
CA ILE A 191 23.03 -12.22 -16.01
C ILE A 191 23.96 -11.11 -16.50
N GLU A 192 24.59 -10.36 -15.61
CA GLU A 192 25.59 -9.34 -15.99
C GLU A 192 26.77 -9.98 -16.73
N LYS A 193 27.23 -11.15 -16.28
CA LYS A 193 28.25 -11.93 -16.98
C LYS A 193 27.81 -12.38 -18.39
N ILE A 194 26.53 -12.73 -18.60
CA ILE A 194 25.99 -13.05 -19.94
C ILE A 194 25.90 -11.79 -20.81
N LYS A 195 25.66 -10.62 -20.21
CA LYS A 195 25.71 -9.33 -20.89
C LYS A 195 27.15 -8.97 -21.30
N GLU A 196 28.15 -9.13 -20.44
CA GLU A 196 29.58 -9.01 -20.79
C GLU A 196 29.96 -9.97 -21.93
N GLU A 197 29.46 -11.21 -21.88
CA GLU A 197 29.67 -12.22 -22.93
C GLU A 197 29.07 -11.79 -24.27
N PHE A 198 27.87 -11.20 -24.27
CA PHE A 198 27.25 -10.61 -25.46
C PHE A 198 28.05 -9.41 -25.99
N GLU A 199 28.44 -8.47 -25.12
CA GLU A 199 29.23 -7.28 -25.48
C GLU A 199 30.61 -7.65 -26.07
N SER A 200 31.15 -8.82 -25.71
CA SER A 200 32.40 -9.35 -26.28
C SER A 200 32.27 -9.86 -27.73
N ILE A 201 31.05 -10.09 -28.23
CA ILE A 201 30.80 -10.56 -29.59
C ILE A 201 30.79 -9.36 -30.54
N GLU A 202 31.82 -9.27 -31.39
CA GLU A 202 31.92 -8.22 -32.42
C GLU A 202 30.70 -8.24 -33.36
N ARG A 203 29.89 -7.17 -33.27
CA ARG A 203 28.66 -6.93 -34.03
C ARG A 203 28.91 -7.04 -35.55
N PRO A 204 28.16 -7.87 -36.29
CA PRO A 204 28.31 -8.00 -37.75
C PRO A 204 28.02 -6.69 -38.49
N LYS A 205 28.60 -6.55 -39.69
CA LYS A 205 28.22 -5.48 -40.62
C LYS A 205 26.96 -5.92 -41.37
N LEU A 206 25.81 -5.38 -40.98
CA LEU A 206 24.50 -5.70 -41.55
C LEU A 206 24.21 -4.79 -42.76
N GLU A 207 23.87 -5.37 -43.92
CA GLU A 207 23.47 -4.59 -45.10
C GLU A 207 22.11 -3.90 -44.90
N LEU A 208 21.23 -4.43 -44.03
CA LEU A 208 19.93 -3.83 -43.68
C LEU A 208 20.00 -2.57 -42.81
N GLU A 209 21.08 -2.37 -42.04
CA GLU A 209 21.22 -1.23 -41.12
C GLU A 209 21.92 -0.02 -41.78
N ILE A 210 22.59 -0.23 -42.93
CA ILE A 210 23.20 0.83 -43.72
C ILE A 210 22.10 1.56 -44.51
N PRO A 211 21.89 2.88 -44.32
CA PRO A 211 20.96 3.64 -45.15
C PRO A 211 21.34 3.51 -46.62
N THR A 212 20.40 3.05 -47.45
CA THR A 212 20.63 2.92 -48.90
C THR A 212 20.64 4.31 -49.55
N GLU A 213 21.78 5.00 -49.48
CA GLU A 213 22.06 6.15 -50.35
C GLU A 213 22.28 5.66 -51.80
N ARG A 214 21.19 5.67 -52.58
CA ARG A 214 21.19 5.89 -54.03
C ARG A 214 19.75 6.15 -54.48
N SER A 215 19.46 7.19 -55.26
CA SER A 215 20.35 7.94 -56.16
C SER A 215 20.04 9.43 -56.24
N GLU A 216 21.04 10.28 -55.99
CA GLU A 216 21.10 11.62 -56.59
C GLU A 216 21.98 11.59 -57.85
N THR A 217 21.50 12.19 -58.93
CA THR A 217 22.33 12.89 -59.93
C THR A 217 21.40 13.79 -60.76
N PRO A 218 21.87 14.95 -61.25
CA PRO A 218 21.03 16.14 -61.28
C PRO A 218 20.48 16.48 -62.67
N SER A 219 19.30 17.11 -62.69
CA SER A 219 18.77 17.76 -63.89
C SER A 219 18.71 19.27 -63.67
N SER A 220 19.70 19.97 -64.21
CA SER A 220 19.77 21.43 -64.20
C SER A 220 18.84 22.04 -65.24
N ILE A 221 18.01 23.01 -64.85
CA ILE A 221 17.65 24.19 -65.65
C ILE A 221 17.21 25.31 -64.69
N ILE A 222 17.60 26.53 -65.00
CA ILE A 222 17.50 27.72 -64.13
C ILE A 222 16.33 28.58 -64.62
N ILE A 223 15.68 29.32 -63.69
CA ILE A 223 15.33 30.77 -63.78
C ILE A 223 13.96 31.11 -63.13
N SER A 224 14.05 31.89 -62.04
CA SER A 224 13.01 32.77 -61.47
C SER A 224 11.76 32.11 -60.83
N ARG A 225 11.07 32.72 -59.87
CA ARG A 225 11.02 34.14 -59.47
C ARG A 225 10.51 34.30 -58.03
N THR A 226 11.20 35.04 -57.17
CA THR A 226 10.70 35.47 -55.84
C THR A 226 9.70 36.64 -56.01
N PRO A 227 8.68 36.76 -55.14
CA PRO A 227 8.74 37.74 -54.06
C PRO A 227 8.35 37.15 -52.68
N SER A 228 8.54 37.95 -51.61
CA SER A 228 8.52 37.52 -50.20
C SER A 228 7.28 38.04 -49.43
N PRO A 229 7.28 38.34 -48.10
CA PRO A 229 6.40 37.76 -47.08
C PRO A 229 5.32 38.79 -46.60
N PRO A 230 4.63 38.72 -45.42
CA PRO A 230 4.71 37.76 -44.29
C PRO A 230 3.36 37.36 -43.63
N SER A 231 3.41 36.54 -42.55
CA SER A 231 3.02 36.97 -41.17
C SER A 231 2.93 35.78 -40.17
N ALA A 232 3.21 36.05 -38.89
CA ALA A 232 3.26 35.05 -37.82
C ALA A 232 1.92 34.92 -37.05
N LYS A 233 1.61 33.72 -36.53
CA LYS A 233 0.65 33.54 -35.42
C LYS A 233 1.11 32.48 -34.41
N LYS A 234 1.00 32.83 -33.12
CA LYS A 234 1.18 31.94 -31.96
C LYS A 234 -0.07 31.06 -31.76
N HIS A 235 0.09 29.82 -31.30
CA HIS A 235 -0.83 29.06 -30.44
C HIS A 235 0.07 28.18 -29.53
N LYS A 236 0.16 28.46 -28.22
CA LYS A 236 -0.67 27.92 -27.13
C LYS A 236 -0.63 26.39 -27.03
N GLN A 237 0.02 25.91 -25.96
CA GLN A 237 -0.04 24.53 -25.48
C GLN A 237 -1.41 24.24 -24.86
N ASP A 238 -1.87 23.00 -24.98
CA ASP A 238 -2.87 22.40 -24.11
C ASP A 238 -2.46 20.94 -23.81
N GLY A 239 -2.81 20.44 -22.62
CA GLY A 239 -2.26 19.21 -22.07
C GLY A 239 -3.18 18.01 -22.25
N MET A 240 -2.89 17.13 -23.22
CA MET A 240 -3.65 15.90 -23.44
C MET A 240 -3.04 14.72 -22.65
N LYS A 241 -3.76 14.22 -21.63
CA LYS A 241 -3.45 12.93 -21.01
C LYS A 241 -3.84 11.80 -21.97
N HIS A 242 -2.86 11.09 -22.54
CA HIS A 242 -3.13 9.91 -23.36
C HIS A 242 -3.26 8.66 -22.49
N SER A 243 -4.50 8.19 -22.32
CA SER A 243 -4.78 6.80 -21.95
C SER A 243 -4.53 5.89 -23.16
N PHE A 244 -3.50 5.05 -23.07
CA PHE A 244 -3.26 4.01 -24.07
C PHE A 244 -4.14 2.80 -23.75
N SER A 245 -5.24 2.64 -24.50
CA SER A 245 -6.00 1.40 -24.55
C SER A 245 -5.39 0.47 -25.60
N LEU A 246 -5.05 -0.76 -25.20
CA LEU A 246 -4.59 -1.83 -26.07
C LEU A 246 -5.51 -3.05 -25.89
N PRO A 247 -6.00 -3.70 -26.96
CA PRO A 247 -6.99 -4.76 -26.85
C PRO A 247 -6.33 -6.10 -26.53
N GLY A 248 -6.63 -6.67 -25.36
CA GLY A 248 -6.10 -7.98 -24.97
C GLY A 248 -6.26 -8.32 -23.49
N ARG A 249 -7.32 -7.86 -22.82
CA ARG A 249 -7.55 -8.11 -21.39
C ARG A 249 -7.93 -9.58 -21.16
N SER A 250 -7.22 -10.26 -20.28
CA SER A 250 -7.44 -11.71 -20.04
C SER A 250 -8.66 -11.97 -19.15
N GLN A 251 -9.23 -13.18 -19.21
CA GLN A 251 -10.45 -13.55 -18.48
C GLN A 251 -10.38 -13.26 -16.95
N ILE A 252 -9.18 -13.33 -16.39
CA ILE A 252 -8.89 -13.16 -14.95
C ILE A 252 -9.05 -11.70 -14.51
N GLU A 253 -8.71 -10.73 -15.37
CA GLU A 253 -8.94 -9.31 -15.08
C GLU A 253 -10.41 -8.91 -15.13
N ILE A 254 -11.23 -9.65 -15.90
CA ILE A 254 -12.68 -9.43 -15.97
C ILE A 254 -13.36 -9.89 -14.68
N GLU A 255 -12.81 -10.90 -14.00
CA GLU A 255 -13.28 -11.31 -12.66
C GLU A 255 -12.85 -10.34 -11.56
N LEU A 256 -11.69 -9.69 -11.71
CA LEU A 256 -11.20 -8.73 -10.71
C LEU A 256 -11.98 -7.40 -10.72
N ASP A 257 -12.31 -6.86 -11.90
CA ASP A 257 -13.19 -5.69 -12.01
C ASP A 257 -14.58 -5.98 -11.38
N LYS A 258 -15.14 -7.16 -11.66
CA LYS A 258 -16.48 -7.57 -11.19
C LYS A 258 -16.59 -7.76 -9.68
N LEU A 259 -15.47 -7.90 -8.97
CA LEU A 259 -15.43 -7.95 -7.50
C LEU A 259 -15.28 -6.57 -6.84
N SER A 260 -15.09 -5.51 -7.63
CA SER A 260 -14.97 -4.13 -7.13
C SER A 260 -16.29 -3.34 -7.10
N GLU A 261 -17.34 -3.85 -7.73
CA GLU A 261 -18.60 -3.13 -8.00
C GLU A 261 -19.78 -3.58 -7.11
N ASP A 262 -19.52 -4.45 -6.11
CA ASP A 262 -20.53 -4.95 -5.15
C ASP A 262 -20.17 -4.61 -3.68
N ASP A 263 -19.17 -3.77 -3.45
CA ASP A 263 -18.88 -3.21 -2.11
C ASP A 263 -19.83 -2.02 -1.86
N SER A 264 -21.09 -2.37 -1.57
CA SER A 264 -22.17 -1.44 -1.26
C SER A 264 -21.74 -0.42 -0.22
N SER A 265 -21.77 0.87 -0.58
CA SER A 265 -21.51 1.98 0.33
C SER A 265 -22.72 2.22 1.26
N GLU A 266 -23.06 1.22 2.05
CA GLU A 266 -24.18 1.25 2.98
C GLU A 266 -23.77 1.92 4.29
N GLU A 267 -23.84 3.26 4.25
CA GLU A 267 -24.27 4.11 5.36
C GLU A 267 -23.78 3.67 6.76
N ILE A 268 -22.47 3.81 7.01
CA ILE A 268 -21.91 3.66 8.37
C ILE A 268 -22.33 4.88 9.20
N SER A 269 -23.55 4.78 9.73
CA SER A 269 -24.16 5.45 10.90
C SER A 269 -23.51 6.76 11.35
N ASP A 270 -24.28 7.85 11.24
CA ASP A 270 -24.03 9.09 11.96
C ASP A 270 -23.76 8.82 13.45
N TRP A 271 -22.59 9.27 13.93
CA TRP A 271 -22.26 9.33 15.35
C TRP A 271 -22.55 10.74 15.88
N GLU A 272 -23.84 11.13 15.89
CA GLU A 272 -24.27 12.38 16.53
C GLU A 272 -24.54 12.16 18.02
N PHE A 273 -23.46 12.18 18.82
CA PHE A 273 -23.53 12.21 20.28
C PHE A 273 -23.08 13.58 20.78
N ASP A 274 -24.01 14.56 20.82
CA ASP A 274 -23.95 15.77 21.69
C ASP A 274 -25.24 16.63 21.55
N ALA A 275 -26.39 16.12 22.01
CA ALA A 275 -27.66 16.88 22.00
C ALA A 275 -28.67 16.53 23.12
N LEU A 276 -28.20 16.26 24.35
CA LEU A 276 -29.08 16.13 25.53
C LEU A 276 -28.76 17.16 26.63
N ASP A 277 -28.80 18.45 26.26
CA ASP A 277 -29.01 19.53 27.24
C ASP A 277 -29.91 20.64 26.65
N ASN A 278 -31.20 20.33 26.47
CA ASN A 278 -32.22 21.37 26.22
C ASN A 278 -33.69 20.98 26.55
N ASP A 279 -33.95 19.93 27.35
CA ASP A 279 -35.29 19.70 27.94
C ASP A 279 -35.37 20.13 29.41
N ARG A 280 -34.96 21.37 29.63
CA ARG A 280 -35.49 22.22 30.69
C ARG A 280 -35.90 23.52 30.04
N HIS A 281 -37.18 23.67 29.69
CA HIS A 281 -37.98 24.92 29.72
C HIS A 281 -39.42 24.71 29.20
N SER A 282 -40.12 23.67 29.67
CA SER A 282 -41.59 23.56 29.50
C SER A 282 -42.31 22.98 30.71
N ARG A 283 -42.25 23.70 31.83
CA ARG A 283 -43.24 23.64 32.93
C ARG A 283 -43.48 25.02 33.52
N ARG A 284 -44.42 25.75 32.94
CA ARG A 284 -45.26 26.76 33.60
C ARG A 284 -46.62 26.79 32.92
#